data_AF-A0A1X0CGX7-F1
#
_entry.id   AF-A0A1X0CGX7-F1
#
_cell.length_a   1.000
_cell.length_b   1.000
_cell.length_c   1.000
_cell.angle_alpha   90.00
_cell.angle_beta   90.00
_cell.angle_gamma   90.00
#
_symmetry.space_group_name_H-M   'P 1'
#
loop_
_entity.id
_entity.type
_entity.pdbx_description
1 polymer ?
#
loop_
_entity_poly.entity_id
_entity_poly.type
_entity_poly.pdbx_seq_one_letter_code
_entity_poly.pdbx_strand_id
1 'polypeptide(L)'
;MRGRVITATTAVLALVSAALPLLIWVDLRDIGIPMAWDGLWGYHGVAAEHYGPLLGGGRPLGWVILTASVTAAVSLGISLFNGWWLRIVAVVAAAVAAVTAVLCLADPGLLLGDFTEQLGVEPASERVLTNTTALVAQTVAASVVLVGAVVSSVLGTRGPTAGIREE
;
A
#
# COMPACT_ATOMS: atom_id res chain seq x y z
N MET A 1 -4.07 -23.63 15.88
CA MET A 1 -2.70 -23.16 15.61
C MET A 1 -2.53 -22.57 14.21
N ARG A 2 -2.88 -23.29 13.12
CA ARG A 2 -2.75 -22.80 11.73
C ARG A 2 -3.32 -21.38 11.48
N GLY A 3 -4.54 -21.09 11.94
CA GLY A 3 -5.14 -19.76 11.76
C GLY A 3 -4.39 -18.61 12.45
N ARG A 4 -3.76 -18.86 13.60
CA ARG A 4 -2.92 -17.86 14.30
C ARG A 4 -1.62 -17.58 13.55
N VAL A 5 -0.99 -18.63 13.01
CA VAL A 5 0.22 -18.48 12.19
C VAL A 5 -0.08 -17.63 10.97
N ILE A 6 -1.14 -17.94 10.22
CA ILE A 6 -1.54 -17.17 9.03
C ILE A 6 -1.80 -15.71 9.42
N THR A 7 -2.55 -15.45 10.49
CA THR A 7 -2.86 -14.08 10.94
C THR A 7 -1.57 -13.30 11.29
N ALA A 8 -0.62 -13.93 11.99
CA ALA A 8 0.66 -13.31 12.33
C ALA A 8 1.51 -13.03 11.07
N THR A 9 1.63 -13.99 10.16
CA THR A 9 2.37 -13.80 8.90
C THR A 9 1.73 -12.71 8.04
N THR A 10 0.39 -12.65 7.96
CA THR A 10 -0.32 -11.59 7.25
C THR A 10 -0.11 -10.22 7.89
N ALA A 11 -0.06 -10.12 9.22
CA ALA A 11 0.24 -8.86 9.90
C ALA A 11 1.66 -8.37 9.56
N VAL A 12 2.65 -9.27 9.53
CA VAL A 12 4.01 -8.93 9.10
C VAL A 12 4.05 -8.48 7.64
N LEU A 13 3.35 -9.19 6.75
CA LEU A 13 3.25 -8.79 5.34
C LEU A 13 2.56 -7.44 5.15
N ALA A 14 1.58 -7.10 5.98
CA ALA A 14 0.93 -5.80 5.98
C ALA A 14 1.91 -4.67 6.37
N LEU A 15 2.81 -4.91 7.33
CA LEU A 15 3.89 -3.96 7.65
C LEU A 15 4.89 -3.80 6.50
N VAL A 16 5.26 -4.90 5.84
CA VAL A 16 6.11 -4.84 4.65
C VAL A 16 5.43 -4.03 3.54
N SER A 17 4.14 -4.26 3.30
CA SER A 17 3.35 -3.50 2.33
C SER A 17 3.22 -2.02 2.69
N ALA A 18 3.27 -1.66 3.98
CA ALA A 18 3.28 -0.27 4.45
C ALA A 18 4.65 0.42 4.27
N ALA A 19 5.74 -0.34 4.14
CA ALA A 19 7.08 0.20 3.90
C ALA A 19 7.37 0.45 2.42
N LEU A 20 6.71 -0.27 1.51
CA LEU A 20 6.91 -0.13 0.06
C LEU A 20 6.55 1.25 -0.53
N PRO A 21 5.63 2.05 0.03
CA PRO A 21 5.44 3.45 -0.36
C PRO A 21 6.63 4.36 -0.05
N LEU A 22 7.59 3.94 0.79
CA LEU A 22 8.83 4.68 1.04
C LEU A 22 9.87 4.48 -0.08
N LEU A 23 9.63 3.55 -1.00
CA LEU A 23 10.49 3.36 -2.16
C LEU A 23 10.23 4.44 -3.21
N ILE A 24 11.24 4.68 -4.06
CA ILE A 24 11.12 5.56 -5.22
C ILE A 24 10.09 4.98 -6.19
N TRP A 25 8.99 5.71 -6.38
CA TRP A 25 7.92 5.35 -7.31
C TRP A 25 8.04 6.10 -8.63
N VAL A 26 8.59 7.31 -8.60
CA VAL A 26 8.83 8.14 -9.77
C VAL A 26 10.32 8.44 -9.85
N ASP A 27 10.95 8.08 -10.96
CA ASP A 27 12.37 8.28 -11.18
C ASP A 27 12.59 8.93 -12.55
N LEU A 28 13.01 10.20 -12.55
CA LEU A 28 13.38 10.91 -13.79
C LEU A 28 14.89 10.84 -14.05
N ARG A 29 15.67 10.18 -13.20
CA ARG A 29 17.12 10.01 -13.41
C ARG A 29 17.40 9.18 -14.65
N ASP A 30 16.50 8.25 -14.96
CA ASP A 30 16.57 7.42 -16.16
C ASP A 30 16.45 8.24 -17.46
N ILE A 31 15.85 9.43 -17.40
CA ILE A 31 15.77 10.37 -18.53
C ILE A 31 16.78 11.53 -18.42
N GLY A 32 17.77 11.42 -17.51
CA GLY A 32 18.84 12.39 -17.33
C GLY A 32 18.50 13.58 -16.42
N ILE A 33 17.32 13.60 -15.79
CA ILE A 33 16.92 14.65 -14.84
C ILE A 33 17.20 14.13 -13.42
N PRO A 34 18.06 14.76 -12.61
CA PRO A 34 18.49 14.24 -11.30
C PRO A 34 17.42 14.45 -10.21
N MET A 35 16.20 13.97 -10.46
CA MET A 35 15.02 14.15 -9.62
C MET A 35 14.26 12.84 -9.51
N ALA A 36 13.86 12.48 -8.29
CA ALA A 36 13.08 11.29 -8.00
C ALA A 36 12.12 11.56 -6.83
N TRP A 37 11.03 10.79 -6.75
CA TRP A 37 10.04 10.89 -5.67
C TRP A 37 9.68 9.51 -5.15
N ASP A 38 9.54 9.41 -3.83
CA ASP A 38 8.95 8.23 -3.21
C ASP A 38 7.41 8.20 -3.39
N GLY A 39 6.78 7.08 -3.03
CA GLY A 39 5.32 6.95 -3.09
C GLY A 39 4.55 7.86 -2.12
N LEU A 40 5.22 8.38 -1.08
CA LEU A 40 4.68 9.38 -0.15
C LEU A 40 4.84 10.82 -0.67
N TRP A 41 5.44 10.98 -1.85
CA TRP A 41 5.76 12.23 -2.50
C TRP A 41 6.90 13.04 -1.87
N GLY A 42 7.79 12.35 -1.13
CA GLY A 42 9.08 12.84 -0.70
C GLY A 42 10.05 13.00 -1.86
N TYR A 43 10.57 14.22 -2.04
CA TYR A 43 11.51 14.55 -3.11
C TYR A 43 12.94 14.10 -2.78
N HIS A 44 13.55 13.36 -3.70
CA HIS A 44 14.90 12.85 -3.68
C HIS A 44 15.67 13.33 -4.92
N GLY A 45 16.08 14.59 -4.91
CA GLY A 45 16.92 15.18 -5.95
C GLY A 45 17.92 16.18 -5.39
N VAL A 46 18.52 16.98 -6.27
CA VAL A 46 19.50 18.00 -5.88
C VAL A 46 18.84 19.02 -4.94
N ALA A 47 19.52 19.36 -3.85
CA ALA A 47 19.06 20.33 -2.84
C ALA A 47 17.61 20.07 -2.37
N ALA A 48 17.38 18.86 -1.84
CA ALA A 48 16.05 18.39 -1.46
C ALA A 48 15.36 19.30 -0.42
N GLU A 49 16.12 19.87 0.53
CA GLU A 49 15.60 20.84 1.50
C GLU A 49 15.05 22.13 0.88
N HIS A 50 15.53 22.51 -0.31
CA HIS A 50 15.13 23.75 -0.98
C HIS A 50 14.03 23.52 -2.01
N TYR A 51 14.17 22.49 -2.84
CA TYR A 51 13.23 22.21 -3.94
C TYR A 51 12.09 21.28 -3.53
N GLY A 52 12.23 20.51 -2.47
CA GLY A 52 11.18 19.60 -1.99
C GLY A 52 9.84 20.31 -1.69
N PRO A 53 9.82 21.44 -0.96
CA PRO A 53 8.59 22.20 -0.73
C PRO A 53 8.00 22.85 -1.99
N LEU A 54 8.84 23.11 -3.00
CA LEU A 54 8.45 23.78 -4.25
C LEU A 54 7.94 22.80 -5.32
N LEU A 55 8.40 21.55 -5.29
CA LEU A 55 8.07 20.50 -6.26
C LEU A 55 7.08 19.45 -5.68
N GLY A 56 6.48 19.74 -4.53
CA GLY A 56 5.44 18.92 -3.91
C GLY A 56 4.07 19.13 -4.56
N GLY A 57 3.89 18.74 -5.82
CA GLY A 57 2.66 18.99 -6.61
C GLY A 57 1.83 17.75 -7.00
N GLY A 58 2.26 16.55 -6.64
CA GLY A 58 1.64 15.29 -7.04
C GLY A 58 0.74 14.70 -5.94
N ARG A 59 0.04 13.62 -6.28
CA ARG A 59 -1.00 13.06 -5.41
C ARG A 59 -0.40 12.09 -4.39
N PRO A 60 -0.63 12.28 -3.08
CA PRO A 60 -0.06 11.42 -2.02
C PRO A 60 -0.76 10.06 -1.91
N LEU A 61 -0.98 9.34 -3.01
CA LEU A 61 -1.67 8.04 -3.00
C LEU A 61 -0.91 6.96 -2.21
N GLY A 62 0.42 7.08 -2.08
CA GLY A 62 1.18 6.19 -1.20
C GLY A 62 0.82 6.36 0.28
N TRP A 63 0.32 7.52 0.73
CA TRP A 63 -0.19 7.68 2.10
C TRP A 63 -1.46 6.87 2.34
N VAL A 64 -2.33 6.73 1.33
CA VAL A 64 -3.53 5.89 1.41
C VAL A 64 -3.12 4.43 1.60
N ILE A 65 -2.16 3.96 0.80
CA ILE A 65 -1.64 2.59 0.90
C ILE A 65 -0.93 2.36 2.23
N LEU A 66 -0.12 3.31 2.70
CA LEU A 66 0.58 3.23 3.98
C LEU A 66 -0.40 3.14 5.15
N THR A 67 -1.35 4.06 5.23
CA THR A 67 -2.32 4.12 6.35
C THR A 67 -3.25 2.90 6.34
N ALA A 68 -3.70 2.46 5.17
CA ALA A 68 -4.51 1.26 5.01
C ALA A 68 -3.74 -0.02 5.41
N SER A 69 -2.49 -0.17 4.98
CA SER A 69 -1.65 -1.32 5.33
C SER A 69 -1.29 -1.36 6.83
N VAL A 70 -0.98 -0.22 7.44
CA VAL A 70 -0.77 -0.12 8.90
C VAL A 70 -2.04 -0.49 9.66
N THR A 71 -3.20 0.02 9.22
CA THR A 71 -4.50 -0.31 9.83
C THR A 71 -4.77 -1.81 9.75
N ALA A 72 -4.46 -2.44 8.61
CA ALA A 72 -4.57 -3.89 8.46
C ALA A 72 -3.63 -4.65 9.40
N ALA A 73 -2.36 -4.23 9.50
CA ALA A 73 -1.38 -4.84 10.39
C ALA A 73 -1.80 -4.80 11.87
N VAL A 74 -2.21 -3.61 12.34
CA VAL A 74 -2.66 -3.39 13.72
C VAL A 74 -3.92 -4.21 13.99
N SER A 75 -4.89 -4.18 13.09
CA SER A 75 -6.15 -4.92 13.25
C SER A 75 -5.94 -6.43 13.31
N LEU A 76 -5.05 -6.98 12.46
CA LEU A 76 -4.67 -8.40 12.50
C LEU A 76 -3.91 -8.75 13.78
N GLY A 77 -3.00 -7.88 14.22
CA GLY A 77 -2.24 -8.06 15.46
C GLY A 77 -3.14 -8.12 16.70
N ILE A 78 -4.09 -7.18 16.81
CA ILE A 78 -5.06 -7.16 17.92
C ILE A 78 -6.03 -8.34 17.80
N SER A 79 -6.40 -8.74 16.58
CA SER A 79 -7.30 -9.89 16.35
C SER A 79 -6.75 -11.22 16.88
N LEU A 80 -5.43 -11.35 17.09
CA LEU A 80 -4.85 -12.52 17.75
C LEU A 80 -5.32 -12.69 19.20
N PHE A 81 -5.76 -11.59 19.82
CA PHE A 81 -6.16 -11.49 21.22
C PHE A 81 -7.64 -11.15 21.41
N ASN A 82 -8.31 -10.49 20.43
CA ASN A 82 -9.67 -10.02 20.63
C ASN A 82 -10.52 -9.98 19.34
N GLY A 83 -11.79 -10.39 19.43
CA GLY A 83 -12.91 -10.06 18.50
C GLY A 83 -12.82 -10.46 17.02
N TRP A 84 -13.91 -11.03 16.48
CA TRP A 84 -14.04 -11.33 15.04
C TRP A 84 -14.18 -10.06 14.16
N TRP A 85 -14.68 -8.96 14.72
CA TRP A 85 -14.91 -7.69 14.01
C TRP A 85 -13.63 -7.03 13.49
N LEU A 86 -12.50 -7.15 14.21
CA LEU A 86 -11.21 -6.62 13.79
C LEU A 86 -10.67 -7.30 12.52
N ARG A 87 -11.08 -8.55 12.26
CA ARG A 87 -10.73 -9.25 11.01
C ARG A 87 -11.42 -8.61 9.81
N ILE A 88 -12.63 -8.10 9.99
CA ILE A 88 -13.36 -7.38 8.93
C ILE A 88 -12.67 -6.06 8.64
N VAL A 89 -12.30 -5.31 9.69
CA VAL A 89 -11.54 -4.05 9.53
C VAL A 89 -10.24 -4.30 8.79
N ALA A 90 -9.50 -5.37 9.15
CA ALA A 90 -8.29 -5.76 8.45
C ALA A 90 -8.51 -6.08 6.96
N VAL A 91 -9.60 -6.80 6.62
CA VAL A 91 -9.94 -7.12 5.23
C VAL A 91 -10.28 -5.84 4.45
N VAL A 92 -11.10 -4.97 5.02
CA VAL A 92 -11.49 -3.70 4.36
C VAL A 92 -10.26 -2.82 4.13
N ALA A 93 -9.41 -2.67 5.14
CA ALA A 93 -8.18 -1.89 5.03
C ALA A 93 -7.22 -2.49 3.99
N ALA A 94 -7.03 -3.82 3.98
CA ALA A 94 -6.22 -4.49 2.97
C ALA A 94 -6.80 -4.34 1.55
N ALA A 95 -8.13 -4.32 1.42
CA ALA A 95 -8.80 -4.12 0.13
C ALA A 95 -8.55 -2.71 -0.41
N VAL A 96 -8.64 -1.69 0.45
CA VAL A 96 -8.33 -0.29 0.07
C VAL A 96 -6.88 -0.17 -0.40
N ALA A 97 -5.93 -0.77 0.33
CA ALA A 97 -4.52 -0.78 -0.08
C ALA A 97 -4.30 -1.46 -1.43
N ALA A 98 -4.92 -2.64 -1.64
CA ALA A 98 -4.80 -3.41 -2.87
C ALA A 98 -5.42 -2.69 -4.08
N VAL A 99 -6.64 -2.17 -3.93
CA VAL A 99 -7.33 -1.42 -5.00
C VAL A 99 -6.52 -0.18 -5.38
N THR A 100 -6.03 0.58 -4.40
CA THR A 100 -5.22 1.77 -4.67
C THR A 100 -3.94 1.40 -5.42
N ALA A 101 -3.25 0.33 -5.01
CA ALA A 101 -2.03 -0.13 -5.69
C ALA A 101 -2.29 -0.57 -7.14
N VAL A 102 -3.39 -1.30 -7.38
CA VAL A 102 -3.82 -1.71 -8.72
C VAL A 102 -4.12 -0.49 -9.59
N LEU A 103 -4.81 0.52 -9.05
CA LEU A 103 -5.08 1.76 -9.77
C LEU A 103 -3.79 2.48 -10.14
N CYS A 104 -2.83 2.60 -9.22
CA CYS A 104 -1.51 3.19 -9.49
C CYS A 104 -0.72 2.42 -10.56
N LEU A 105 -0.88 1.10 -10.65
CA LEU A 105 -0.22 0.26 -11.67
C LEU A 105 -0.92 0.34 -13.03
N ALA A 106 -2.25 0.42 -13.03
CA ALA A 106 -3.06 0.50 -14.25
C ALA A 106 -2.94 1.87 -14.91
N ASP A 107 -2.99 2.93 -14.09
CA ASP A 107 -2.98 4.32 -14.49
C ASP A 107 -1.92 5.10 -13.69
N PRO A 108 -0.65 5.11 -14.15
CA PRO A 108 0.41 5.87 -13.50
C PRO A 108 0.14 7.39 -13.50
N GLY A 109 -0.73 7.89 -14.38
CA GLY A 109 -1.20 9.27 -14.41
C GLY A 109 -1.91 9.68 -13.12
N LEU A 110 -2.45 8.74 -12.34
CA LEU A 110 -3.00 9.02 -11.02
C LEU A 110 -1.95 9.44 -9.97
N LEU A 111 -0.72 8.95 -10.12
CA LEU A 111 0.41 9.31 -9.25
C LEU A 111 1.00 10.67 -9.65
N LEU A 112 1.13 10.87 -10.97
CA LEU A 112 1.73 12.05 -11.55
C LEU A 112 0.76 13.24 -11.43
N GLY A 113 -0.54 13.08 -11.68
CA GLY A 113 -1.50 14.20 -11.63
C GLY A 113 -1.04 15.38 -12.50
N ASP A 114 -1.19 16.61 -11.99
CA ASP A 114 -0.79 17.84 -12.70
C ASP A 114 0.75 18.05 -12.72
N PHE A 115 1.53 17.13 -12.16
CA PHE A 115 2.98 17.25 -12.04
C PHE A 115 3.71 17.29 -13.39
N THR A 116 3.27 16.49 -14.35
CA THR A 116 3.81 16.50 -15.72
C THR A 116 3.56 17.83 -16.42
N GLU A 117 2.37 18.41 -16.20
CA GLU A 117 2.00 19.75 -16.67
C GLU A 117 2.87 20.84 -16.00
N GLN A 118 3.10 20.73 -14.69
CA GLN A 118 3.95 21.67 -13.94
C GLN A 118 5.44 21.59 -14.33
N LEU A 119 5.93 20.41 -14.69
CA LEU A 119 7.31 20.22 -15.13
C LEU A 119 7.52 20.57 -16.62
N GLY A 120 6.44 20.75 -17.39
CA GLY A 120 6.53 20.96 -18.84
C GLY A 120 7.17 19.78 -19.59
N VAL A 121 7.22 18.61 -18.94
CA VAL A 121 7.75 17.37 -19.52
C VAL A 121 6.55 16.61 -20.04
N GLU A 122 6.43 16.53 -21.36
CA GLU A 122 5.42 15.72 -22.03
C GLU A 122 6.10 14.40 -22.46
N PRO A 123 6.21 13.40 -21.56
CA PRO A 123 6.84 12.14 -21.91
C PRO A 123 5.97 11.40 -22.94
N ALA A 124 6.61 10.65 -23.85
CA ALA A 124 5.89 9.78 -24.78
C ALA A 124 5.04 8.70 -24.05
N SER A 125 5.32 8.42 -22.77
CA SER A 125 4.48 7.60 -21.90
C SER A 125 4.79 7.86 -20.42
N GLU A 126 3.75 8.04 -19.60
CA GLU A 126 3.84 8.17 -18.13
C GLU A 126 4.54 6.99 -17.46
N ARG A 127 4.49 5.80 -18.07
CA ARG A 127 5.18 4.60 -17.58
C ARG A 127 6.69 4.74 -17.53
N VAL A 128 7.27 5.60 -18.37
CA VAL A 128 8.71 5.86 -18.41
C VAL A 128 9.17 6.66 -17.19
N LEU A 129 8.27 7.48 -16.62
CA LEU A 129 8.58 8.28 -15.42
C LEU A 129 8.40 7.49 -14.13
N THR A 130 7.64 6.40 -14.17
CA THR A 130 7.34 5.58 -12.99
C THR A 130 8.21 4.32 -12.91
N ASN A 131 8.70 4.01 -11.72
CA ASN A 131 9.36 2.74 -11.45
C ASN A 131 8.33 1.61 -11.42
N THR A 132 8.14 0.99 -12.59
CA THR A 132 7.17 -0.11 -12.77
C THR A 132 7.47 -1.29 -11.84
N THR A 133 8.75 -1.54 -11.50
CA THR A 133 9.11 -2.65 -10.60
C THR A 133 8.64 -2.40 -9.17
N ALA A 134 8.75 -1.15 -8.69
CA ALA A 134 8.25 -0.76 -7.37
C ALA A 134 6.72 -0.88 -7.30
N LEU A 135 6.01 -0.42 -8.34
CA LEU A 135 4.55 -0.48 -8.41
C LEU A 135 4.03 -1.93 -8.50
N VAL A 136 4.70 -2.79 -9.27
CA VAL A 136 4.37 -4.23 -9.31
C VAL A 136 4.61 -4.87 -7.95
N ALA A 137 5.75 -4.61 -7.31
CA ALA A 137 6.05 -5.14 -5.98
C ALA A 137 5.00 -4.70 -4.94
N GLN A 138 4.59 -3.43 -4.95
CA GLN A 138 3.52 -2.91 -4.10
C GLN A 138 2.19 -3.62 -4.36
N THR A 139 1.81 -3.78 -5.63
CA THR A 139 0.54 -4.40 -6.03
C THR A 139 0.48 -5.85 -5.59
N VAL A 140 1.58 -6.60 -5.78
CA VAL A 140 1.69 -7.99 -5.35
C VAL A 140 1.61 -8.07 -3.82
N ALA A 141 2.36 -7.24 -3.09
CA ALA A 141 2.36 -7.24 -1.63
C ALA A 141 0.96 -6.95 -1.06
N ALA A 142 0.29 -5.90 -1.54
CA ALA A 142 -1.04 -5.52 -1.06
C ALA A 142 -2.09 -6.61 -1.38
N SER A 143 -2.01 -7.24 -2.56
CA SER A 143 -2.89 -8.36 -2.93
C SER A 143 -2.71 -9.58 -2.04
N VAL A 144 -1.45 -9.93 -1.71
CA VAL A 144 -1.14 -11.04 -0.79
C VAL A 144 -1.67 -10.75 0.61
N VAL A 145 -1.55 -9.51 1.10
CA VAL A 145 -2.09 -9.09 2.40
C VAL A 145 -3.61 -9.23 2.42
N LEU A 146 -4.30 -8.81 1.36
CA LEU A 146 -5.75 -8.97 1.22
C LEU A 146 -6.17 -10.45 1.28
N VAL A 147 -5.53 -11.31 0.48
CA VAL A 147 -5.81 -12.76 0.49
C VAL A 147 -5.57 -13.35 1.87
N GLY A 148 -4.45 -13.01 2.51
CA GLY A 148 -4.13 -13.47 3.86
C GLY A 148 -5.15 -13.00 4.91
N ALA A 149 -5.64 -11.76 4.80
CA ALA A 149 -6.66 -11.21 5.69
C ALA A 149 -8.01 -11.91 5.50
N VAL A 150 -8.43 -12.17 4.26
CA VAL A 150 -9.67 -12.90 3.94
C VAL A 150 -9.59 -14.33 4.47
N VAL A 151 -8.50 -15.05 4.17
CA VAL A 151 -8.27 -16.42 4.65
C VAL A 151 -8.25 -16.46 6.17
N SER A 152 -7.59 -15.48 6.81
CA SER A 152 -7.60 -15.34 8.27
C SER A 152 -9.00 -15.11 8.79
N SER A 153 -9.82 -14.26 8.17
CA SER A 153 -11.22 -14.02 8.57
C SER A 153 -12.06 -15.30 8.50
N VAL A 154 -12.00 -16.02 7.39
CA VAL A 154 -12.77 -17.27 7.16
C VAL A 154 -12.33 -18.42 8.08
N LEU A 155 -11.04 -18.55 8.36
CA LEU A 155 -10.54 -19.55 9.32
C LEU A 155 -10.86 -19.16 10.78
N GLY A 156 -11.00 -17.87 11.05
CA GLY A 156 -11.38 -17.33 12.36
C GLY A 156 -12.81 -17.60 12.76
N THR A 157 -13.73 -17.61 11.80
CA THR A 157 -15.16 -17.88 12.01
C THR A 157 -15.47 -19.37 12.26
N ARG A 158 -14.49 -20.27 12.10
CA ARG A 158 -14.62 -21.71 12.39
C ARG A 158 -14.19 -22.11 13.81
N GLY A 159 -13.93 -21.15 14.70
CA GLY A 159 -13.81 -21.39 16.16
C GLY A 159 -15.21 -21.55 16.79
N PRO A 160 -15.37 -22.44 17.80
CA PRO A 160 -16.58 -23.18 18.07
C PRO A 160 -17.80 -22.26 18.19
N THR A 161 -18.73 -22.40 17.23
CA THR A 161 -20.12 -22.03 17.44
C THR A 161 -20.56 -22.69 18.72
N ALA A 162 -20.79 -21.84 19.72
CA ALA A 162 -21.38 -22.16 20.99
C ALA A 162 -22.50 -23.18 20.80
N GLY A 163 -22.39 -24.29 21.55
CA GLY A 163 -23.56 -25.09 21.88
C GLY A 163 -24.61 -24.14 22.44
N ILE A 164 -25.70 -24.01 21.70
CA ILE A 164 -26.93 -23.47 22.24
C ILE A 164 -27.35 -24.51 23.29
N ARG A 165 -27.15 -24.11 24.54
CA ARG A 165 -27.56 -24.82 25.75
C ARG A 165 -29.06 -25.07 25.63
N GLU A 166 -29.46 -26.34 25.66
CA GLU A 166 -30.83 -26.71 25.99
C GLU A 166 -31.10 -26.26 27.42
N GLU A 167 -32.07 -25.36 27.59
CA GLU A 167 -32.88 -25.20 28.82
C GLU A 167 -34.33 -24.98 28.40
#